data_AF-A0A4Y2H179-F1
#
_entry.id   AF-A0A4Y2H179-F1
#
_cell.length_a   1.000
_cell.length_b   1.000
_cell.length_c   1.000
_cell.angle_alpha   90.00
_cell.angle_beta   90.00
_cell.angle_gamma   90.00
#
_symmetry.space_group_name_H-M   'P 1'
#
loop_
_entity.id
_entity.type
_entity.pdbx_description
1 polymer ?
#
loop_
_entity_poly.entity_id
_entity_poly.type
_entity_poly.pdbx_seq_one_letter_code
_entity_poly.pdbx_strand_id
1 'polypeptide(L)'
;MTPSLKDRALLVKLFYKNADCVTIAVKKFRTIKGLRSGSSPMTAFGLKKIIDKFEESGSFDVKCGKGRKAVAWTLMEDVATHFRKR
;
A
#
# COMPACT_ATOMS: atom_id res chain seq x y z
N MET A 1 11.43 -8.47 1.23
CA MET A 1 10.52 -7.83 2.22
C MET A 1 9.20 -7.52 1.54
N THR A 2 8.12 -8.22 1.89
CA THR A 2 6.78 -7.92 1.36
C THR A 2 6.17 -6.75 2.15
N PRO A 3 5.56 -5.75 1.50
CA PRO A 3 4.90 -4.66 2.22
C PRO A 3 3.70 -5.20 2.99
N SER A 4 3.50 -4.69 4.21
CA SER A 4 2.37 -5.03 5.06
C SER A 4 1.04 -4.63 4.40
N LEU A 5 -0.08 -5.21 4.83
CA LEU A 5 -1.40 -4.84 4.29
C LEU A 5 -1.70 -3.34 4.47
N LYS A 6 -1.33 -2.78 5.64
CA LYS A 6 -1.47 -1.34 5.92
C LYS A 6 -0.65 -0.50 4.94
N ASP A 7 0.56 -0.95 4.60
CA ASP A 7 1.42 -0.25 3.63
C ASP A 7 0.86 -0.32 2.21
N ARG A 8 0.29 -1.47 1.79
CA ARG A 8 -0.35 -1.63 0.48
C ARG A 8 -1.61 -0.76 0.33
N ALA A 9 -2.45 -0.74 1.36
CA ALA A 9 -3.64 0.10 1.40
C ALA A 9 -3.27 1.58 1.31
N LEU A 10 -2.26 2.00 2.07
CA LEU A 10 -1.75 3.37 2.02
C LEU A 10 -1.24 3.74 0.62
N LEU A 11 -0.50 2.85 -0.02
CA LEU A 11 0.02 3.07 -1.36
C LEU A 11 -1.07 3.26 -2.41
N VAL A 12 -2.10 2.42 -2.41
CA VAL A 12 -3.20 2.54 -3.37
C VAL A 12 -4.02 3.80 -3.11
N LYS A 13 -4.25 4.14 -1.84
CA LYS A 13 -4.86 5.43 -1.48
C LYS A 13 -4.03 6.62 -1.98
N LEU A 14 -2.71 6.56 -1.89
CA LEU A 14 -1.82 7.60 -2.42
C LEU A 14 -1.84 7.63 -3.95
N PHE A 15 -1.91 6.48 -4.62
CA PHE A 15 -1.98 6.41 -6.08
C PHE A 15 -3.19 7.16 -6.63
N TYR A 16 -4.40 6.82 -6.19
CA TYR A 16 -5.63 7.48 -6.65
C TYR A 16 -5.70 8.96 -6.25
N LYS A 17 -5.11 9.35 -5.11
CA LYS A 17 -5.03 10.76 -4.70
C LYS A 17 -4.06 11.60 -5.54
N ASN A 18 -3.14 10.99 -6.28
CA ASN A 18 -2.13 11.71 -7.07
C ASN A 18 -2.31 11.44 -8.57
N ALA A 19 -3.56 11.29 -9.03
CA ALA A 19 -3.91 11.09 -10.44
C ALA A 19 -3.14 9.93 -11.09
N ASP A 20 -3.08 8.79 -10.39
CA ASP A 20 -2.51 7.54 -10.90
C ASP A 20 -1.01 7.65 -11.23
N CYS A 21 -0.32 8.62 -10.63
CA CYS A 21 1.11 8.78 -10.77
C CYS A 21 1.88 7.91 -9.77
N VAL A 22 2.37 6.75 -10.23
CA VAL A 22 3.14 5.78 -9.45
C VAL A 22 4.35 6.41 -8.75
N THR A 23 5.10 7.26 -9.45
CA THR A 23 6.34 7.86 -8.93
C THR A 23 6.06 8.83 -7.78
N ILE A 24 5.02 9.65 -7.89
CA ILE A 24 4.58 10.58 -6.84
C ILE A 24 4.05 9.80 -5.63
N ALA A 25 3.25 8.76 -5.86
CA ALA A 25 2.73 7.91 -4.80
C ALA A 25 3.86 7.22 -4.01
N VAL A 26 4.85 6.63 -4.70
CA VAL A 26 6.04 6.05 -4.06
C VAL A 26 6.82 7.12 -3.28
N LYS A 27 7.03 8.31 -3.85
CA LYS A 27 7.75 9.39 -3.17
C LYS A 27 7.05 9.81 -1.88
N LYS A 28 5.72 10.04 -1.91
CA LYS A 28 4.93 10.38 -0.72
C LYS A 28 4.91 9.26 0.31
N PHE A 29 4.79 8.00 -0.11
CA PHE A 29 4.85 6.86 0.79
C PHE A 29 6.18 6.81 1.55
N ARG A 30 7.30 7.05 0.86
CA ARG A 30 8.64 7.10 1.48
C ARG A 30 8.76 8.22 2.51
N THR A 31 8.21 9.40 2.20
CA THR A 31 8.15 10.53 3.14
C THR A 31 7.33 10.19 4.38
N ILE A 32 6.14 9.60 4.20
CA ILE A 32 5.25 9.22 5.31
C ILE A 32 5.90 8.15 6.21
N LYS A 33 6.64 7.21 5.63
CA LYS A 33 7.32 6.15 6.38
C LYS A 33 8.72 6.52 6.88
N GLY A 34 9.22 7.72 6.55
CA GLY A 34 10.59 8.13 6.91
C GLY A 34 11.69 7.25 6.30
N LEU A 35 11.41 6.59 5.16
CA LEU A 35 12.33 5.63 4.56
C LEU A 35 13.49 6.35 3.86
N ARG A 36 14.72 6.10 4.32
CA ARG A 36 15.95 6.69 3.77
C ARG A 36 16.18 6.23 2.31
N SER A 37 16.69 7.13 1.47
CA SER A 37 16.62 6.96 0.01
C SER A 37 17.33 5.73 -0.58
N GLY A 38 18.24 5.09 0.15
CA GLY A 38 19.01 3.93 -0.32
C GLY A 38 18.52 2.55 0.13
N SER A 39 17.53 2.46 1.04
CA SER A 39 17.11 1.18 1.64
C SER A 39 15.62 0.87 1.43
N SER A 40 14.91 1.68 0.65
CA SER A 40 13.46 1.56 0.56
C SER A 40 13.07 0.34 -0.30
N PRO A 41 12.36 -0.66 0.27
CA PRO A 41 11.92 -1.84 -0.47
C PRO A 41 10.81 -1.54 -1.49
N MET A 42 10.34 -0.29 -1.56
CA MET A 42 9.23 0.11 -2.43
C MET A 42 9.73 0.86 -3.66
N THR A 43 9.62 0.20 -4.81
CA THR A 43 9.94 0.75 -6.13
C THR A 43 8.67 1.06 -6.91
N ALA A 44 8.79 1.83 -8.00
CA ALA A 44 7.66 2.08 -8.91
C ALA A 44 7.08 0.77 -9.47
N PHE A 45 7.94 -0.19 -9.82
CA PHE A 45 7.54 -1.52 -10.24
C PHE A 45 6.80 -2.29 -9.12
N GLY A 46 7.28 -2.20 -7.88
CA GLY A 46 6.63 -2.79 -6.72
C GLY A 46 5.23 -2.23 -6.47
N LEU A 47 5.06 -0.92 -6.59
CA LEU A 47 3.75 -0.27 -6.48
C LEU A 47 2.82 -0.69 -7.61
N LYS A 48 3.29 -0.68 -8.87
CA LYS A 48 2.48 -1.13 -10.00
C LYS A 48 1.95 -2.55 -9.78
N LYS A 49 2.79 -3.47 -9.30
CA LYS A 49 2.37 -4.85 -8.98
C LYS A 49 1.32 -4.95 -7.86
N ILE A 50 1.28 -3.99 -6.94
CA ILE A 50 0.26 -3.93 -5.88
C ILE A 50 -1.06 -3.42 -6.47
N ILE A 51 -0.99 -2.41 -7.35
CA ILE A 51 -2.16 -1.85 -8.03
C ILE A 51 -2.75 -2.88 -9.00
N ASP A 52 -1.93 -3.49 -9.87
CA ASP A 52 -2.38 -4.52 -10.81
C ASP A 52 -3.14 -5.64 -10.09
N LYS A 53 -2.64 -6.10 -8.92
CA LYS A 53 -3.33 -7.09 -8.09
C LYS A 53 -4.62 -6.58 -7.46
N PHE A 54 -4.65 -5.31 -7.07
CA PHE A 54 -5.82 -4.70 -6.49
C PHE A 54 -6.92 -4.49 -7.54
N GLU A 55 -6.57 -4.08 -8.76
CA GLU A 55 -7.51 -3.96 -9.88
C GLU A 55 -8.01 -5.34 -10.35
N GLU A 56 -7.13 -6.35 -10.38
CA GLU A 56 -7.50 -7.71 -10.77
C GLU A 56 -8.39 -8.41 -9.74
N SER A 57 -8.06 -8.29 -8.44
CA SER A 57 -8.73 -9.04 -7.36
C SER A 57 -9.69 -8.21 -6.50
N GLY A 58 -9.78 -6.90 -6.72
CA GLY A 58 -10.54 -5.95 -5.88
C GLY A 58 -10.08 -5.90 -4.41
N SER A 59 -8.98 -6.56 -4.06
CA SER A 59 -8.59 -6.81 -2.67
C SER A 59 -7.09 -6.94 -2.50
N PHE A 60 -6.61 -6.61 -1.28
CA PHE A 60 -5.20 -6.77 -0.90
C PHE A 60 -4.88 -8.13 -0.29
N ASP A 61 -5.88 -9.02 -0.19
CA ASP A 61 -5.72 -10.30 0.46
C ASP A 61 -4.60 -11.09 -0.24
N VAL A 62 -3.62 -11.52 0.56
CA VAL A 62 -2.66 -12.51 0.09
C VAL A 62 -3.45 -13.80 0.09
N LYS A 63 -3.88 -14.28 -1.10
CA LYS A 63 -4.56 -15.57 -1.28
C LYS A 63 -4.08 -16.55 -0.21
N CYS A 64 -4.89 -16.72 0.83
CA CYS A 64 -4.47 -17.50 1.99
C CYS A 64 -4.25 -18.93 1.53
N GLY A 65 -3.00 -19.37 1.51
CA GLY A 65 -2.70 -20.80 1.48
C GLY A 65 -3.46 -21.47 2.62
N LYS A 66 -4.19 -22.55 2.28
CA LYS A 66 -5.05 -23.38 3.14
C LYS A 66 -4.63 -23.31 4.62
N GLY A 67 -5.34 -22.52 5.44
CA GLY A 67 -5.17 -22.50 6.90
C GLY A 67 -4.96 -21.15 7.60
N ARG A 68 -4.99 -19.99 6.92
CA ARG A 68 -4.96 -18.68 7.60
C ARG A 68 -6.25 -17.88 7.38
N LYS A 69 -6.79 -17.33 8.46
CA LYS A 69 -8.03 -16.52 8.45
C LYS A 69 -7.82 -15.28 7.59
N ALA A 70 -8.72 -15.06 6.63
CA ALA A 70 -8.76 -13.84 5.83
C ALA A 70 -8.85 -12.63 6.76
N VAL A 71 -7.95 -11.66 6.60
CA VAL A 71 -8.02 -10.41 7.35
C VAL A 71 -9.02 -9.53 6.60
N ALA A 72 -10.23 -9.46 7.12
CA ALA A 72 -11.31 -8.68 6.54
C ALA A 72 -10.97 -7.17 6.49
N TRP A 73 -11.55 -6.52 5.49
CA TRP A 73 -11.52 -5.09 5.12
C TRP A 73 -11.57 -4.08 6.28
N THR A 74 -12.02 -4.48 7.47
CA THR A 74 -12.18 -3.68 8.68
C THR A 74 -10.91 -2.93 9.11
N LEU A 75 -9.72 -3.43 8.75
CA LEU A 75 -8.43 -2.78 9.08
C LEU A 75 -8.08 -1.58 8.17
N MET A 76 -8.82 -1.34 7.09
CA MET A 76 -8.54 -0.26 6.13
C MET A 76 -9.17 1.08 6.53
N GLU A 77 -10.29 1.08 7.25
CA GLU A 77 -10.89 2.29 7.84
C GLU A 77 -10.04 2.88 8.96
N ASP A 78 -9.40 2.03 9.77
CA ASP A 78 -8.59 2.45 10.92
C ASP A 78 -7.27 3.18 10.53
N VAL A 79 -6.81 3.00 9.28
CA VAL A 79 -5.67 3.76 8.73
C VAL A 79 -6.10 5.18 8.32
N ALA A 80 -7.39 5.43 8.10
CA ALA A 80 -7.88 6.77 7.74
C ALA A 80 -7.89 7.73 8.94
N THR A 81 -8.08 7.22 10.15
CA THR A 81 -8.13 8.01 11.40
C THR A 81 -6.76 8.39 11.96
N HIS A 82 -5.67 7.79 11.48
CA HIS A 82 -4.31 8.07 11.95
C HIS A 82 -3.43 8.83 10.93
N PHE A 83 -4.01 9.72 10.12
CA PHE A 83 -3.25 10.73 9.37
C PHE A 83 -3.17 12.03 10.18
N ARG A 84 -2.27 12.06 11.16
CA ARG A 84 -1.95 13.27 11.92
C ARG A 84 -1.33 14.30 10.97
N LYS A 85 -2.02 15.45 10.81
CA LYS A 85 -1.52 16.66 10.16
C LYS A 85 -0.11 16.99 10.68
N ARG A 86 0.84 17.16 9.76
CA ARG A 86 2.01 18.01 9.93
C ARG A 86 2.39 18.58 8.57
#